data_AF-A0AAC9B8Z8-F1
#
_entry.id   AF-A0AAC9B8Z8-F1
#
_cell.length_a   1.000
_cell.length_b   1.000
_cell.length_c   1.000
_cell.angle_alpha   90.00
_cell.angle_beta   90.00
_cell.angle_gamma   90.00
#
_symmetry.space_group_name_H-M   'P 1'
#
loop_
_entity.id
_entity.type
_entity.pdbx_description
1 polymer ?
#
loop_
_entity_poly.entity_id
_entity_poly.type
_entity_poly.pdbx_seq_one_letter_code
_entity_poly.pdbx_strand_id
1 'polypeptide(L)'
;MNQHAYSVISRDEAKSQGLTRFYTGKPCKHGHLAQRHVSSGSCCECQRLYLQKHGQTEQRKEARRKTQQRYQQTEKGRLRDLKRYAENPHRSISAIISIKYPEAVVPLTDAAQKRVASLYRLAYALRQRTGESWDVDHCYPLARGGIHHPDNLMVLPTRLNRKKSKRFVDLTP
;
A
#
# COMPACT_ATOMS: atom_id res chain seq x y z
N MET A 1 -18.95 16.26 25.41
CA MET A 1 -18.92 17.41 24.48
C MET A 1 -19.07 16.87 23.06
N ASN A 2 -20.28 16.93 22.49
CA ASN A 2 -20.59 16.37 21.16
C ASN A 2 -20.14 17.35 20.07
N GLN A 3 -18.99 17.09 19.45
CA GLN A 3 -18.47 17.84 18.30
C GLN A 3 -18.83 17.15 16.99
N HIS A 4 -20.09 17.23 16.57
CA HIS A 4 -20.49 16.77 15.24
C HIS A 4 -21.08 17.94 14.46
N ALA A 5 -20.18 18.75 13.89
CA ALA A 5 -20.51 19.81 12.93
C ALA A 5 -20.80 19.21 11.55
N TYR A 6 -21.83 18.36 11.45
CA TYR A 6 -22.30 17.81 10.18
C TYR A 6 -23.61 18.49 9.79
N SER A 7 -23.69 18.98 8.56
CA SER A 7 -24.96 19.43 7.98
C SER A 7 -25.91 18.24 7.87
N VAL A 8 -27.15 18.44 8.32
CA VAL A 8 -28.21 17.46 8.16
C VAL A 8 -28.68 17.53 6.70
N ILE A 9 -28.49 16.44 5.96
CA ILE A 9 -28.83 16.34 4.54
C ILE A 9 -29.51 15.00 4.24
N SER A 10 -30.40 14.98 3.26
CA SER A 10 -31.06 13.75 2.85
C SER A 10 -30.11 12.84 2.05
N ARG A 11 -30.48 11.56 1.91
CA ARG A 11 -29.69 10.63 1.08
C ARG A 11 -29.68 11.06 -0.40
N ASP A 12 -30.81 11.52 -0.90
CA ASP A 12 -30.96 11.89 -2.31
C ASP A 12 -30.21 13.18 -2.63
N GLU A 13 -30.23 14.14 -1.70
CA GLU A 13 -29.44 15.36 -1.78
C GLU A 13 -27.94 15.08 -1.70
N ALA A 14 -27.51 14.19 -0.79
CA ALA A 14 -26.11 13.77 -0.75
C ALA A 14 -25.70 13.06 -2.06
N LYS A 15 -26.60 12.29 -2.66
CA LYS A 15 -26.36 11.60 -3.94
C LYS A 15 -26.26 12.60 -5.11
N SER A 16 -27.13 13.61 -5.17
CA SER A 16 -27.07 14.64 -6.21
C SER A 16 -25.82 15.52 -6.09
N GLN A 17 -25.34 15.74 -4.87
CA GLN A 17 -24.07 16.43 -4.59
C GLN A 17 -22.82 15.55 -4.79
N GLY A 18 -22.97 14.28 -5.17
CA GLY A 18 -21.85 13.35 -5.34
C GLY A 18 -21.14 12.97 -4.04
N LEU A 19 -21.77 13.21 -2.88
CA LEU A 19 -21.23 12.84 -1.59
C LEU A 19 -21.31 11.33 -1.39
N THR A 20 -20.32 10.78 -0.70
CA THR A 20 -20.29 9.34 -0.38
C THR A 20 -21.02 9.01 0.93
N ARG A 21 -21.34 10.03 1.72
CA ARG A 21 -21.96 9.93 3.04
C ARG A 21 -22.95 11.06 3.27
N PHE A 22 -23.93 10.80 4.14
CA PHE A 22 -24.94 11.77 4.54
C PHE A 22 -25.19 11.69 6.05
N TYR A 23 -25.71 12.75 6.65
CA TYR A 23 -26.05 12.78 8.08
C TYR A 23 -27.51 13.16 8.26
N THR A 24 -28.24 12.33 8.99
CA THR A 24 -29.68 12.51 9.18
C THR A 24 -30.04 13.29 10.44
N GLY A 25 -29.06 13.66 11.28
CA GLY A 25 -29.31 14.20 12.63
C GLY A 25 -29.88 13.18 13.64
N LYS A 26 -30.48 12.09 13.14
CA LYS A 26 -31.13 11.04 13.93
C LYS A 26 -30.19 9.86 14.23
N PRO A 27 -30.26 9.25 15.43
CA PRO A 27 -29.48 8.06 15.76
C PRO A 27 -29.86 6.86 14.88
N CYS A 28 -28.94 5.94 14.69
CA CYS A 28 -29.23 4.66 14.02
C CYS A 28 -29.95 3.68 14.96
N LYS A 29 -30.37 2.51 14.44
CA LYS A 29 -31.04 1.46 15.24
C LYS A 29 -30.21 0.90 16.40
N HIS A 30 -28.90 1.17 16.40
CA HIS A 30 -27.97 0.82 17.48
C HIS A 30 -27.58 2.04 18.33
N GLY A 31 -28.29 3.17 18.20
CA GLY A 31 -28.07 4.38 19.00
C GLY A 31 -27.00 5.34 18.52
N HIS A 32 -26.22 5.01 17.48
CA HIS A 32 -25.13 5.88 17.03
C HIS A 32 -25.63 7.13 16.30
N LEU A 33 -25.18 8.31 16.75
CA LEU A 33 -25.28 9.58 16.03
C LEU A 33 -24.09 9.71 15.08
N ALA A 34 -24.21 9.13 13.89
CA ALA A 34 -23.14 9.10 12.91
C ALA A 34 -23.65 9.24 11.49
N GLN A 35 -22.74 9.62 10.59
CA GLN A 35 -23.00 9.59 9.15
C GLN A 35 -23.39 8.19 8.66
N ARG A 36 -24.06 8.16 7.53
CA ARG A 36 -24.49 6.95 6.82
C ARG A 36 -23.91 6.92 5.43
N HIS A 37 -23.62 5.74 4.91
CA HIS A 37 -23.14 5.56 3.53
C HIS A 37 -24.26 5.84 2.53
N VAL A 38 -23.99 6.63 1.49
CA VAL A 38 -25.00 6.92 0.43
C VAL A 38 -25.35 5.66 -0.36
N SER A 39 -24.39 4.76 -0.57
CA SER A 39 -24.60 3.53 -1.35
C SER A 39 -25.56 2.54 -0.68
N SER A 40 -25.46 2.35 0.63
CA SER A 40 -26.18 1.31 1.38
C SER A 40 -27.17 1.84 2.44
N GLY A 41 -27.07 3.11 2.82
CA GLY A 41 -27.80 3.68 3.96
C GLY A 41 -27.29 3.22 5.34
N SER A 42 -26.23 2.41 5.37
CA SER A 42 -25.68 1.85 6.61
C SER A 42 -24.98 2.92 7.44
N CYS A 43 -25.16 2.86 8.76
CA CYS A 43 -24.44 3.72 9.70
C CYS A 43 -22.93 3.41 9.65
N CYS A 44 -22.11 4.44 9.44
CA CYS A 44 -20.66 4.32 9.37
C CYS A 44 -20.07 3.74 10.66
N GLU A 45 -20.63 4.12 11.81
CA GLU A 45 -20.16 3.65 13.11
C GLU A 45 -20.49 2.18 13.36
N CYS A 46 -21.70 1.75 13.00
CA CYS A 46 -22.05 0.32 13.02
C CYS A 46 -21.11 -0.50 12.14
N GLN A 47 -20.78 0.01 10.96
CA GLN A 47 -19.87 -0.66 10.05
C GLN A 47 -18.44 -0.71 10.61
N ARG A 48 -17.97 0.37 11.26
CA ARG A 48 -16.68 0.42 11.95
C ARG A 48 -16.60 -0.64 13.05
N LEU A 49 -17.59 -0.70 13.94
CA LEU A 49 -17.66 -1.68 15.04
C LEU A 49 -17.73 -3.12 14.50
N TYR A 50 -18.52 -3.35 13.46
CA TYR A 50 -18.60 -4.65 12.81
C TYR A 50 -17.24 -5.08 12.22
N LEU A 51 -16.54 -4.18 11.52
CA LEU A 51 -15.22 -4.46 10.96
C LEU A 51 -14.16 -4.61 12.05
N GLN A 52 -14.26 -3.90 13.16
CA GLN A 52 -13.37 -4.08 14.31
C GLN A 52 -13.52 -5.47 14.92
N LYS A 53 -14.75 -5.94 15.11
CA LYS A 53 -15.04 -7.26 15.71
C LYS A 53 -14.79 -8.42 14.76
N HIS A 54 -15.15 -8.28 13.48
CA HIS A 54 -15.19 -9.40 12.53
C HIS A 54 -14.22 -9.25 11.35
N GLY A 55 -13.67 -8.07 11.09
CA GLY A 55 -12.86 -7.80 9.90
C GLY A 55 -11.45 -8.39 9.95
N GLN A 56 -10.96 -8.78 11.13
CA GLN A 56 -9.60 -9.30 11.32
C GLN A 56 -9.50 -10.83 11.34
N THR A 57 -10.58 -11.57 11.07
CA THR A 57 -10.50 -13.03 11.00
C THR A 57 -9.59 -13.47 9.85
N GLU A 58 -8.86 -14.57 10.03
CA GLU A 58 -7.95 -15.10 8.99
C GLU A 58 -8.71 -15.43 7.70
N GLN A 59 -9.93 -15.96 7.80
CA GLN A 59 -10.80 -16.23 6.65
C GLN A 59 -11.09 -14.97 5.83
N ARG A 60 -11.38 -13.82 6.47
CA ARG A 60 -11.62 -12.56 5.77
C ARG A 60 -10.35 -11.94 5.21
N LYS A 61 -9.24 -12.02 5.94
CA LYS A 61 -7.92 -11.61 5.44
C LYS A 61 -7.58 -12.39 4.17
N GLU A 62 -7.81 -13.69 4.18
CA GLU A 62 -7.57 -14.57 3.04
C GLU A 62 -8.50 -14.27 1.86
N ALA A 63 -9.81 -14.09 2.11
CA ALA A 63 -10.74 -13.67 1.07
C ALA A 63 -10.32 -12.34 0.43
N ARG A 64 -9.91 -11.35 1.24
CA ARG A 64 -9.39 -10.06 0.75
C ARG A 64 -8.12 -10.24 -0.08
N ARG A 65 -7.18 -11.09 0.35
CA ARG A 65 -5.95 -11.42 -0.38
C ARG A 65 -6.27 -12.04 -1.75
N LYS A 66 -7.15 -13.04 -1.79
CA LYS A 66 -7.58 -13.70 -3.04
C LYS A 66 -8.25 -12.72 -3.99
N THR A 67 -9.17 -11.89 -3.50
CA THR A 67 -9.81 -10.85 -4.33
C THR A 67 -8.80 -9.86 -4.88
N GLN A 68 -7.85 -9.40 -4.05
CA GLN A 68 -6.78 -8.51 -4.48
C GLN A 68 -5.88 -9.16 -5.53
N GLN A 69 -5.50 -10.42 -5.34
CA GLN A 69 -4.69 -11.18 -6.31
C GLN A 69 -5.40 -11.31 -7.65
N ARG A 70 -6.69 -11.67 -7.64
CA ARG A 70 -7.51 -11.74 -8.86
C ARG A 70 -7.58 -10.38 -9.57
N TYR A 71 -7.83 -9.29 -8.83
CA TYR A 71 -7.84 -7.95 -9.40
C TYR A 71 -6.49 -7.57 -10.03
N GLN A 72 -5.38 -7.88 -9.37
CA GLN A 72 -4.03 -7.62 -9.88
C GLN A 72 -3.69 -8.43 -11.15
N GLN A 73 -4.37 -9.55 -11.38
CA GLN A 73 -4.22 -10.32 -12.61
C GLN A 73 -5.01 -9.74 -13.78
N THR A 74 -6.02 -8.90 -13.54
CA THR A 74 -6.73 -8.18 -14.62
C THR A 74 -5.85 -7.14 -15.28
N GLU A 75 -6.12 -6.81 -16.55
CA GLU A 75 -5.42 -5.76 -17.28
C GLU A 75 -5.48 -4.41 -16.54
N LYS A 76 -6.67 -4.00 -16.07
CA LYS A 76 -6.85 -2.77 -15.31
C LYS A 76 -6.02 -2.75 -14.02
N GLY A 77 -5.92 -3.88 -13.33
CA GLY A 77 -5.07 -4.02 -12.14
C GLY A 77 -3.58 -3.91 -12.47
N ARG A 78 -3.14 -4.59 -13.53
CA ARG A 78 -1.74 -4.55 -14.02
C ARG A 78 -1.34 -3.14 -14.45
N LEU A 79 -2.15 -2.46 -15.24
CA LEU A 79 -1.90 -1.09 -15.69
C LEU A 79 -1.82 -0.10 -14.52
N ARG A 80 -2.70 -0.25 -13.52
CA ARG A 80 -2.64 0.56 -12.30
C ARG A 80 -1.34 0.36 -11.53
N ASP A 81 -0.91 -0.88 -11.37
CA ASP A 81 0.34 -1.21 -10.68
C ASP A 81 1.55 -0.71 -11.49
N LEU A 82 1.58 -0.90 -12.82
CA LEU A 82 2.60 -0.34 -13.71
C LEU A 82 2.68 1.19 -13.57
N LYS A 83 1.54 1.89 -13.65
CA LYS A 83 1.48 3.34 -13.49
C LYS A 83 2.03 3.78 -12.14
N ARG A 84 1.65 3.11 -11.05
CA ARG A 84 2.21 3.37 -9.71
C ARG A 84 3.73 3.22 -9.68
N TYR A 85 4.27 2.14 -10.24
CA TYR A 85 5.71 1.91 -10.31
C TYR A 85 6.44 2.85 -11.29
N ALA A 86 5.77 3.36 -12.32
CA ALA A 86 6.35 4.33 -13.25
C ALA A 86 6.42 5.73 -12.62
N GLU A 87 5.36 6.15 -11.94
CA GLU A 87 5.24 7.50 -11.37
C GLU A 87 5.95 7.62 -10.01
N ASN A 88 5.90 6.57 -9.18
CA ASN A 88 6.39 6.60 -7.80
C ASN A 88 6.96 5.23 -7.37
N PRO A 89 8.00 4.69 -8.04
CA PRO A 89 8.55 3.37 -7.70
C PRO A 89 9.09 3.29 -6.27
N HIS A 90 9.49 4.44 -5.69
CA HIS A 90 10.35 4.46 -4.51
C HIS A 90 10.03 5.54 -3.48
N ARG A 91 9.03 6.42 -3.68
CA ARG A 91 8.83 7.57 -2.79
C ARG A 91 8.61 7.17 -1.33
N SER A 92 7.94 6.05 -1.07
CA SER A 92 7.80 5.53 0.29
C SER A 92 9.10 4.99 0.87
N ILE A 93 9.97 4.37 0.05
CA ILE A 93 11.19 3.71 0.54
C ILE A 93 12.34 4.73 0.67
N SER A 94 12.54 5.65 -0.28
CA SER A 94 13.53 6.73 -0.15
C SER A 94 13.25 7.61 1.07
N ALA A 95 11.99 7.98 1.30
CA ALA A 95 11.62 8.79 2.46
C ALA A 95 11.86 8.03 3.79
N ILE A 96 11.56 6.73 3.83
CA ILE A 96 11.87 5.90 5.00
C ILE A 96 13.39 5.82 5.22
N ILE A 97 14.17 5.62 4.15
CA ILE A 97 15.63 5.55 4.22
C ILE A 97 16.21 6.87 4.70
N SER A 98 15.77 8.02 4.17
CA SER A 98 16.30 9.33 4.58
C SER A 98 16.02 9.66 6.05
N ILE A 99 14.94 9.12 6.62
CA ILE A 99 14.64 9.26 8.04
C ILE A 99 15.50 8.32 8.89
N LYS A 100 15.67 7.06 8.44
CA LYS A 100 16.26 6.00 9.27
C LYS A 100 17.78 5.86 9.12
N TYR A 101 18.31 6.15 7.94
CA TYR A 101 19.72 6.02 7.54
C TYR A 101 20.10 7.22 6.66
N PRO A 102 20.07 8.47 7.19
CA PRO A 102 20.40 9.66 6.41
C PRO A 102 21.80 9.58 5.78
N GLU A 103 22.76 8.95 6.46
CA GLU A 103 24.13 8.72 5.98
C GLU A 103 24.21 7.81 4.75
N ALA A 104 23.20 6.97 4.52
CA ALA A 104 23.13 6.10 3.37
C ALA A 104 22.55 6.79 2.13
N VAL A 105 21.97 7.99 2.27
CA VAL A 105 21.35 8.70 1.15
C VAL A 105 22.42 9.44 0.36
N VAL A 106 22.67 8.98 -0.86
CA VAL A 106 23.58 9.63 -1.80
C VAL A 106 22.79 10.32 -2.92
N PRO A 107 23.26 11.45 -3.46
CA PRO A 107 22.67 12.04 -4.66
C PRO A 107 22.69 11.03 -5.82
N LEU A 108 21.53 10.83 -6.45
CA LEU A 108 21.40 9.95 -7.62
C LEU A 108 21.25 10.77 -8.88
N THR A 109 22.09 10.48 -9.89
CA THR A 109 21.89 10.97 -11.26
C THR A 109 20.58 10.43 -11.85
N ASP A 110 20.04 11.09 -12.87
CA ASP A 110 18.86 10.60 -13.58
C ASP A 110 19.02 9.18 -14.11
N ALA A 111 20.23 8.83 -14.58
CA ALA A 111 20.57 7.49 -15.01
C ALA A 111 20.47 6.49 -13.85
N ALA A 112 21.03 6.83 -12.68
CA ALA A 112 20.95 5.99 -11.49
C ALA A 112 19.50 5.84 -10.98
N GLN A 113 18.70 6.92 -10.99
CA GLN A 113 17.28 6.87 -10.64
C GLN A 113 16.49 5.95 -11.59
N LYS A 114 16.76 6.03 -12.90
CA LYS A 114 16.16 5.13 -13.91
C LYS A 114 16.56 3.67 -13.68
N ARG A 115 17.79 3.41 -13.24
CA ARG A 115 18.25 2.06 -12.86
C ARG A 115 17.51 1.52 -11.65
N VAL A 116 17.35 2.31 -10.58
CA VAL A 116 16.53 1.94 -9.41
C VAL A 116 15.11 1.58 -9.85
N ALA A 117 14.47 2.45 -10.65
CA ALA A 117 13.13 2.19 -11.16
C ALA A 117 13.05 0.88 -11.97
N SER A 118 14.08 0.57 -12.75
CA SER A 118 14.15 -0.66 -13.55
C SER A 118 14.26 -1.92 -12.69
N LEU A 119 14.96 -1.88 -11.54
CA LEU A 119 15.00 -2.99 -10.59
C LEU A 119 13.61 -3.29 -9.99
N TYR A 120 12.84 -2.26 -9.63
CA TYR A 120 11.46 -2.45 -9.16
C TYR A 120 10.52 -2.98 -10.26
N ARG A 121 10.68 -2.53 -11.50
CA ARG A 121 9.95 -3.07 -12.65
C ARG A 121 10.30 -4.55 -12.88
N LEU A 122 11.57 -4.92 -12.76
CA LEU A 122 12.03 -6.30 -12.87
C LEU A 122 11.41 -7.18 -11.76
N ALA A 123 11.45 -6.74 -10.50
CA ALA A 123 10.81 -7.45 -9.39
C ALA A 123 9.31 -7.68 -9.65
N TYR A 124 8.62 -6.66 -10.16
CA TYR A 124 7.22 -6.78 -10.56
C TYR A 124 7.01 -7.80 -11.70
N ALA A 125 7.82 -7.72 -12.76
CA ALA A 125 7.73 -8.66 -13.89
C ALA A 125 7.97 -10.12 -13.44
N LEU A 126 8.95 -10.34 -12.57
CA LEU A 126 9.24 -11.66 -12.00
C LEU A 126 8.08 -12.17 -11.15
N ARG A 127 7.44 -11.31 -10.36
CA ARG A 127 6.22 -11.68 -9.62
C ARG A 127 5.09 -12.13 -10.55
N GLN A 128 4.84 -11.38 -11.63
CA GLN A 128 3.79 -11.73 -12.58
C GLN A 128 4.08 -13.05 -13.30
N ARG A 129 5.35 -13.32 -13.62
CA ARG A 129 5.79 -14.54 -14.32
C ARG A 129 5.80 -15.78 -13.42
N THR A 130 6.23 -15.64 -12.17
CA THR A 130 6.48 -16.78 -11.28
C THR A 130 5.33 -17.06 -10.31
N GLY A 131 4.44 -16.08 -10.08
CA GLY A 131 3.42 -16.15 -9.03
C GLY A 131 3.97 -15.99 -7.61
N GLU A 132 5.29 -15.92 -7.43
CA GLU A 132 5.95 -15.68 -6.13
C GLU A 132 6.15 -14.16 -5.91
N SER A 133 6.27 -13.72 -4.66
CA SER A 133 6.67 -12.34 -4.33
C SER A 133 8.18 -12.11 -4.51
N TRP A 134 8.55 -10.92 -5.00
CA TRP A 134 9.94 -10.49 -5.21
C TRP A 134 10.15 -9.09 -4.62
N ASP A 135 11.29 -8.90 -3.96
CA ASP A 135 11.68 -7.65 -3.30
C ASP A 135 12.93 -7.05 -3.95
N VAL A 136 13.08 -5.72 -3.86
CA VAL A 136 14.34 -5.01 -4.12
C VAL A 136 14.96 -4.68 -2.76
N ASP A 137 16.16 -5.19 -2.48
CA ASP A 137 16.85 -5.02 -1.20
C ASP A 137 18.32 -4.64 -1.41
N HIS A 138 18.96 -4.11 -0.35
CA HIS A 138 20.35 -3.67 -0.44
C HIS A 138 21.33 -4.83 -0.31
N CYS A 139 22.28 -4.99 -1.24
CA CYS A 139 23.30 -6.05 -1.21
C CYS A 139 24.16 -5.95 0.06
N TYR A 140 24.72 -4.77 0.29
CA TYR A 140 25.37 -4.37 1.52
C TYR A 140 24.38 -3.59 2.41
N PRO A 141 24.05 -4.11 3.60
CA PRO A 141 23.01 -3.52 4.45
C PRO A 141 23.29 -2.07 4.85
N LEU A 142 22.25 -1.23 4.81
CA LEU A 142 22.33 0.18 5.22
C LEU A 142 22.88 0.35 6.64
N ALA A 143 22.41 -0.48 7.58
CA ALA A 143 22.85 -0.46 8.98
C ALA A 143 24.34 -0.83 9.20
N ARG A 144 25.07 -1.19 8.15
CA ARG A 144 26.51 -1.48 8.16
C ARG A 144 27.31 -0.51 7.30
N GLY A 145 26.72 0.63 6.92
CA GLY A 145 27.37 1.63 6.07
C GLY A 145 27.12 1.44 4.58
N GLY A 146 26.17 0.59 4.19
CA GLY A 146 25.74 0.53 2.78
C GLY A 146 24.97 1.78 2.38
N ILE A 147 25.14 2.17 1.11
CA ILE A 147 24.46 3.34 0.54
C ILE A 147 23.22 2.91 -0.25
N HIS A 148 22.24 3.80 -0.33
CA HIS A 148 21.08 3.62 -1.20
C HIS A 148 21.42 4.06 -2.63
N HIS A 149 22.07 3.17 -3.38
CA HIS A 149 22.47 3.36 -4.77
C HIS A 149 22.07 2.11 -5.58
N PRO A 150 21.70 2.22 -6.87
CA PRO A 150 21.33 1.06 -7.69
C PRO A 150 22.40 -0.05 -7.74
N ASP A 151 23.68 0.28 -7.60
CA ASP A 151 24.76 -0.73 -7.53
C ASP A 151 24.75 -1.54 -6.23
N ASN A 152 24.15 -0.98 -5.18
CA ASN A 152 23.95 -1.66 -3.92
C ASN A 152 22.54 -2.25 -3.81
N LEU A 153 21.77 -2.37 -4.89
CA LEU A 153 20.44 -2.96 -4.89
C LEU A 153 20.41 -4.26 -5.68
N MET A 154 19.67 -5.24 -5.17
CA MET A 154 19.44 -6.53 -5.81
C MET A 154 17.97 -6.91 -5.79
N VAL A 155 17.54 -7.68 -6.79
CA VAL A 155 16.19 -8.24 -6.89
C VAL A 155 16.23 -9.70 -6.45
N LEU A 156 15.45 -10.05 -5.43
CA LEU A 156 15.42 -11.40 -4.86
C LEU A 156 13.98 -11.87 -4.61
N PRO A 157 13.71 -13.19 -4.71
CA PRO A 157 12.47 -13.75 -4.16
C PRO A 157 12.36 -13.40 -2.68
N THR A 158 11.17 -13.00 -2.23
CA THR A 158 10.95 -12.57 -0.83
C THR A 158 11.41 -13.62 0.18
N ARG A 159 11.27 -14.92 -0.13
CA ARG A 159 11.77 -16.01 0.74
C ARG A 159 13.28 -15.98 0.93
N LEU A 160 14.05 -15.59 -0.08
CA LEU A 160 15.51 -15.47 -0.03
C LEU A 160 15.92 -14.19 0.67
N ASN A 161 15.22 -13.08 0.39
CA ASN A 161 15.43 -11.80 1.07
C ASN A 161 15.27 -11.95 2.60
N ARG A 162 14.24 -12.68 3.05
CA ARG A 162 14.04 -13.00 4.48
C ARG A 162 15.21 -13.80 5.09
N LYS A 163 15.81 -14.71 4.34
CA LYS A 163 16.99 -15.47 4.78
C LYS A 163 18.26 -14.61 4.82
N LYS A 164 18.39 -13.66 3.88
CA LYS A 164 19.50 -12.70 3.81
C LYS A 164 19.58 -11.84 5.07
N SER A 165 18.46 -11.26 5.51
CA SER A 165 18.43 -10.38 6.70
C SER A 165 19.54 -9.31 6.63
N LYS A 166 20.31 -9.09 7.70
CA LYS A 166 21.44 -8.14 7.75
C LYS A 166 22.77 -8.69 7.21
N ARG A 167 22.77 -9.76 6.41
CA ARG A 167 23.99 -10.33 5.82
C ARG A 167 24.33 -9.61 4.52
N PHE A 168 25.63 -9.42 4.28
CA PHE A 168 26.13 -9.05 2.96
C PHE A 168 25.90 -10.20 2.00
N VAL A 169 25.43 -9.90 0.80
CA VAL A 169 25.40 -10.85 -0.31
C VAL A 169 26.36 -10.34 -1.36
N ASP A 170 27.41 -11.11 -1.58
CA ASP A 170 28.35 -10.86 -2.66
C ASP A 170 27.65 -11.17 -3.99
N LEU A 171 27.81 -10.27 -4.96
CA LEU A 171 27.27 -10.39 -6.30
C LEU A 171 28.36 -10.74 -7.32
N THR A 172 29.60 -10.99 -6.90
CA THR A 172 30.61 -11.53 -7.81
C THR A 172 30.24 -12.96 -8.22
N PRO A 173 30.33 -13.30 -9.53
CA PRO A 173 30.13 -14.65 -10.02
C PRO A 173 31.08 -15.67 -9.40
#